data_AF-A0A2S9FSI0-F1
#
_entry.id   AF-A0A2S9FSI0-F1
#
_cell.length_a   1.000
_cell.length_b   1.000
_cell.length_c   1.000
_cell.angle_alpha   90.00
_cell.angle_beta   90.00
_cell.angle_gamma   90.00
#
_symmetry.space_group_name_H-M   'P 1'
#
loop_
_entity.id
_entity.type
_entity.pdbx_description
1 polymer ?
#
loop_
_entity_poly.entity_id
_entity_poly.type
_entity_poly.pdbx_seq_one_letter_code
_entity_poly.pdbx_strand_id
1 'polypeptide(L)'
;VGEENAGWKLVTNQLNHERVALVSAQPIFSALDGVREWAQNTKDAHGNRLIDSQWVQLNLARVHAKAEVLKLINWELASSDAAPSPADASA
;
A
#
# COMPACT_ATOMS: atom_id res chain seq x y z
N VAL A 1 -17.45 -16.85 -20.37
CA VAL A 1 -16.89 -16.80 -21.74
C VAL A 1 -17.72 -15.78 -22.52
N GLY A 2 -17.10 -14.72 -23.06
CA GLY A 2 -17.79 -13.58 -23.67
C GLY A 2 -17.97 -13.69 -25.19
N GLU A 3 -18.42 -12.60 -25.82
CA GLU A 3 -18.65 -12.55 -27.27
C GLU A 3 -17.36 -12.72 -28.10
N GLU A 4 -17.53 -13.21 -29.33
CA GLU A 4 -16.47 -13.39 -30.30
C GLU A 4 -15.74 -12.06 -30.58
N ASN A 5 -14.40 -12.06 -30.57
CA ASN A 5 -13.52 -10.88 -30.63
C ASN A 5 -13.51 -9.95 -29.40
N ALA A 6 -14.25 -10.23 -28.33
CA ALA A 6 -14.20 -9.44 -27.07
C ALA A 6 -13.14 -9.96 -26.06
N GLY A 7 -12.37 -10.98 -26.41
CA GLY A 7 -11.43 -11.68 -25.50
C GLY A 7 -10.39 -10.75 -24.87
N TRP A 8 -9.86 -9.79 -25.63
CA TRP A 8 -8.86 -8.84 -25.11
C TRP A 8 -9.41 -7.96 -23.98
N LYS A 9 -10.61 -7.38 -24.16
CA LYS A 9 -11.28 -6.55 -23.15
C LYS A 9 -11.60 -7.35 -21.88
N LEU A 10 -11.94 -8.63 -22.06
CA LEU A 10 -12.25 -9.54 -20.95
C LEU A 10 -10.98 -9.87 -20.14
N VAL A 11 -9.87 -10.15 -20.80
CA VAL A 11 -8.56 -10.38 -20.16
C VAL A 11 -8.06 -9.13 -19.44
N THR A 12 -8.12 -7.95 -20.05
CA THR A 12 -7.63 -6.72 -19.40
C THR A 12 -8.49 -6.32 -18.20
N ASN A 13 -9.81 -6.52 -18.26
CA ASN A 13 -10.67 -6.28 -17.10
C ASN A 13 -10.34 -7.23 -15.95
N GLN A 14 -10.13 -8.53 -16.22
CA GLN A 14 -9.73 -9.48 -15.18
C GLN A 14 -8.36 -9.15 -14.60
N LEU A 15 -7.37 -8.82 -15.44
CA LEU A 15 -6.05 -8.38 -14.98
C LEU A 15 -6.12 -7.10 -14.13
N ASN A 16 -7.03 -6.18 -14.43
CA ASN A 16 -7.26 -4.99 -13.59
C ASN A 16 -7.85 -5.38 -12.22
N HIS A 17 -8.83 -6.29 -12.19
CA HIS A 17 -9.36 -6.83 -10.92
C HIS A 17 -8.28 -7.54 -10.09
N GLU A 18 -7.41 -8.33 -10.73
CA GLU A 18 -6.30 -9.00 -10.06
C GLU A 18 -5.26 -8.00 -9.55
N ARG A 19 -4.91 -6.96 -10.32
CA ARG A 19 -3.97 -5.92 -9.88
C ARG A 19 -4.46 -5.18 -8.65
N VAL A 20 -5.74 -4.81 -8.62
CA VAL A 20 -6.37 -4.17 -7.48
C VAL A 20 -6.35 -5.06 -6.23
N ALA A 21 -6.56 -6.36 -6.40
CA ALA A 21 -6.44 -7.31 -5.30
C ALA A 21 -4.98 -7.48 -4.79
N LEU A 22 -3.98 -7.16 -5.63
CA LEU A 22 -2.56 -7.37 -5.33
C LEU A 22 -1.88 -6.19 -4.65
N VAL A 23 -2.43 -4.97 -4.66
CA VAL A 23 -1.82 -3.80 -3.99
C VAL A 23 -2.30 -3.65 -2.55
N SER A 24 -2.19 -4.70 -1.73
CA SER A 24 -2.58 -4.61 -0.31
C SER A 24 -1.65 -3.66 0.47
N ALA A 25 -2.21 -2.78 1.30
CA ALA A 25 -1.43 -1.87 2.15
C ALA A 25 -0.80 -2.57 3.38
N GLN A 26 -1.30 -3.74 3.75
CA GLN A 26 -0.93 -4.44 5.00
C GLN A 26 0.57 -4.77 5.13
N PRO A 27 1.28 -5.26 4.08
CA PRO A 27 2.72 -5.53 4.19
C PRO A 27 3.55 -4.29 4.55
N ILE A 28 3.11 -3.10 4.11
CA ILE A 28 3.78 -1.83 4.45
C ILE A 28 3.59 -1.51 5.93
N PHE A 29 2.40 -1.72 6.49
CA PHE A 29 2.16 -1.56 7.92
C PHE A 29 2.99 -2.53 8.75
N SER A 30 3.05 -3.81 8.37
CA SER A 30 3.88 -4.80 9.06
C SER A 30 5.37 -4.44 9.05
N ALA A 31 5.88 -3.97 7.91
CA ALA A 31 7.26 -3.49 7.81
C ALA A 31 7.49 -2.23 8.66
N LEU A 32 6.53 -1.29 8.64
CA LEU A 32 6.59 -0.06 9.44
C LEU A 32 6.62 -0.37 10.94
N ASP A 33 5.80 -1.30 11.41
CA ASP A 33 5.77 -1.74 12.80
C ASP A 33 7.10 -2.37 13.23
N GLY A 34 7.67 -3.24 12.38
CA GLY A 34 9.00 -3.82 12.62
C GLY A 34 10.11 -2.78 12.69
N VAL A 35 10.10 -1.77 11.80
CA VAL A 35 11.08 -0.67 11.84
C VAL A 35 10.86 0.21 13.07
N ARG A 36 9.61 0.47 13.47
CA ARG A 36 9.30 1.23 14.69
C ARG A 36 9.80 0.52 15.93
N GLU A 37 9.55 -0.77 16.06
CA GLU A 37 10.03 -1.60 17.17
C GLU A 37 11.56 -1.61 17.22
N TRP A 38 12.22 -1.82 16.07
CA TRP A 38 13.67 -1.76 15.97
C TRP A 38 14.21 -0.39 16.41
N ALA A 39 13.61 0.71 15.95
CA ALA A 39 14.03 2.06 16.30
C ALA A 39 13.82 2.39 17.79
N GLN A 40 12.80 1.80 18.42
CA GLN A 40 12.54 1.94 19.86
C GLN A 40 13.58 1.22 20.72
N ASN A 41 14.14 0.11 20.23
CA ASN A 41 15.06 -0.74 20.97
C ASN A 41 16.54 -0.56 20.58
N THR A 42 16.82 0.18 19.51
CA THR A 42 18.19 0.45 19.05
C THR A 42 18.67 1.81 19.52
N LYS A 43 19.91 1.86 20.02
CA LYS A 43 20.58 3.09 20.43
C LYS A 43 21.64 3.51 19.40
N ASP A 44 21.81 4.82 19.22
CA ASP A 44 22.91 5.39 18.46
C ASP A 44 24.25 5.32 19.22
N ALA A 45 25.31 5.81 18.59
CA ALA A 45 26.65 5.87 19.19
C ALA A 45 26.73 6.73 20.47
N HIS A 46 25.72 7.56 20.73
CA HIS A 46 25.61 8.43 21.89
C HIS A 46 24.69 7.84 22.97
N GLY A 47 24.10 6.67 22.74
CA GLY A 47 23.21 5.99 23.68
C GLY A 47 21.74 6.44 23.62
N ASN A 48 21.38 7.33 22.70
CA ASN A 48 19.99 7.77 22.49
C ASN A 48 19.25 6.74 21.63
N ARG A 49 17.97 6.50 21.89
CA ARG A 49 17.18 5.61 21.03
C ARG A 49 17.00 6.25 19.67
N LEU A 50 17.05 5.46 18.60
CA LEU A 50 16.86 5.98 17.24
C LEU A 50 15.47 6.61 17.07
N ILE A 51 14.44 6.08 17.74
CA ILE A 51 13.06 6.62 17.69
C ILE A 51 12.95 8.07 18.20
N ASP A 52 13.90 8.52 19.02
CA ASP A 52 13.88 9.88 19.59
C ASP A 52 14.46 10.91 18.61
N SER A 53 15.09 10.46 17.51
CA SER A 53 15.61 11.36 16.48
C SER A 53 14.50 11.88 15.57
N GLN A 54 14.45 13.20 15.36
CA GLN A 54 13.41 13.86 14.56
C GLN A 54 13.31 13.27 13.13
N TRP A 55 14.44 12.98 12.48
CA TRP A 55 14.40 12.45 11.12
C TRP A 55 13.79 11.05 11.06
N VAL A 56 13.98 10.22 12.09
CA VAL A 56 13.35 8.89 12.20
C VAL A 56 11.83 9.05 12.33
N GLN A 57 11.38 9.92 13.25
CA GLN A 57 9.96 10.18 13.47
C GLN A 57 9.27 10.69 12.20
N LEU A 58 9.90 11.62 11.47
CA LEU A 58 9.36 12.16 10.23
C LEU A 58 9.27 11.12 9.12
N ASN A 59 10.25 10.21 9.01
CA ASN A 59 10.21 9.14 8.02
C ASN A 59 9.12 8.12 8.34
N LEU A 60 9.01 7.68 9.59
CA LEU A 60 7.94 6.77 10.03
C LEU A 60 6.55 7.39 9.78
N ALA A 61 6.35 8.67 10.13
CA ALA A 61 5.10 9.37 9.89
C ALA A 61 4.77 9.48 8.40
N ARG A 62 5.76 9.76 7.53
CA ARG A 62 5.55 9.87 6.09
C ARG A 62 5.19 8.53 5.45
N VAL A 63 5.83 7.44 5.87
CA VAL A 63 5.49 6.09 5.39
C VAL A 63 4.09 5.71 5.85
N HIS A 64 3.77 5.95 7.13
CA HIS A 64 2.42 5.72 7.67
C HIS A 64 1.34 6.46 6.87
N ALA A 65 1.53 7.76 6.63
CA ALA A 65 0.57 8.57 5.88
C ALA A 65 0.35 8.04 4.45
N LYS A 66 1.41 7.61 3.77
CA LYS A 66 1.29 7.03 2.42
C LYS A 66 0.57 5.68 2.43
N ALA A 67 0.86 4.83 3.42
CA ALA A 67 0.19 3.54 3.58
C ALA A 67 -1.31 3.71 3.89
N GLU A 68 -1.67 4.71 4.70
CA GLU A 68 -3.06 5.08 4.98
C GLU A 68 -3.78 5.55 3.70
N VAL A 69 -3.15 6.40 2.88
CA VAL A 69 -3.72 6.82 1.58
C VAL A 69 -3.97 5.61 0.68
N LEU A 70 -3.01 4.70 0.54
CA LEU A 70 -3.17 3.49 -0.25
C LEU A 70 -4.31 2.61 0.28
N LYS A 71 -4.42 2.46 1.61
CA LYS A 71 -5.54 1.73 2.23
C LYS A 71 -6.89 2.34 1.88
N LEU A 72 -7.01 3.67 1.91
CA LEU A 72 -8.24 4.38 1.57
C LEU A 72 -8.61 4.21 0.10
N ILE A 73 -7.64 4.31 -0.82
CA ILE A 73 -7.86 4.06 -2.26
C ILE A 73 -8.37 2.63 -2.48
N ASN A 74 -7.75 1.64 -1.82
CA ASN A 74 -8.20 0.25 -1.91
C ASN A 74 -9.62 0.05 -1.37
N TRP A 75 -9.98 0.74 -0.29
CA TRP A 75 -11.34 0.68 0.26
C TRP A 75 -12.37 1.35 -0.64
N GLU A 76 -12.04 2.52 -1.21
CA GLU A 76 -12.90 3.19 -2.18
C GLU A 76 -13.19 2.27 -3.37
N LEU A 77 -12.14 1.66 -3.92
CA LEU A 77 -12.27 0.75 -5.04
C LEU A 77 -13.05 -0.52 -4.70
N ALA A 78 -12.81 -1.10 -3.52
CA ALA A 78 -13.56 -2.26 -3.03
C ALA A 78 -15.05 -1.93 -2.75
N SER A 79 -15.37 -0.68 -2.45
CA SER A 79 -16.75 -0.21 -2.24
C SER A 79 -17.48 0.19 -3.53
N SER A 80 -16.77 0.25 -4.66
CA SER A 80 -17.35 0.65 -5.94
C SER A 80 -18.00 -0.55 -6.68
N ASP A 81 -19.21 -0.35 -7.20
CA ASP A 81 -19.91 -1.34 -8.05
C ASP A 81 -19.40 -1.36 -9.51
N ALA A 82 -18.45 -0.48 -9.85
CA ALA A 82 -17.88 -0.36 -11.18
C ALA A 82 -16.56 -1.14 -11.28
N ALA A 83 -16.31 -1.75 -12.45
CA ALA A 83 -15.02 -2.39 -12.69
C ALA A 83 -13.87 -1.36 -12.63
N PRO A 84 -12.73 -1.69 -11.98
CA PRO A 84 -11.59 -0.78 -11.87
C PRO A 84 -11.10 -0.30 -13.23
N SER A 85 -10.86 1.00 -13.36
CA SER A 85 -10.18 1.53 -14.53
C SER A 85 -8.69 1.15 -14.52
N PRO A 86 -7.99 1.19 -15.67
CA PRO A 86 -6.55 0.97 -15.70
C PRO A 86 -5.74 1.92 -14.82
N ALA A 87 -6.25 3.12 -14.55
CA ALA A 87 -5.62 4.10 -13.65
C ALA A 87 -5.72 3.64 -12.19
N ASP A 88 -6.90 3.15 -11.77
CA ASP A 88 -7.13 2.62 -10.42
C ASP A 88 -6.26 1.37 -10.16
N ALA A 89 -6.02 0.57 -11.20
CA ALA A 89 -5.18 -0.62 -11.13
C ALA A 89 -3.66 -0.35 -11.12
N SER A 90 -3.24 0.92 -11.26
CA SER A 90 -1.82 1.31 -11.33
C SER A 90 -1.38 2.28 -10.22
N ALA A 91 -2.26 2.54 -9.25
CA ALA A 91 -2.00 3.43 -8.10
C ALA A 91 -1.08 2.80 -7.04
#